data_AF-A0A6P4J544-F1
#
_entry.id   AF-A0A6P4J544-F1
#
_cell.length_a   1.000
_cell.length_b   1.000
_cell.length_c   1.000
_cell.angle_alpha   90.00
_cell.angle_beta   90.00
_cell.angle_gamma   90.00
#
_symmetry.space_group_name_H-M   'P 1'
#
loop_
_entity.id
_entity.type
_entity.pdbx_description
1 polymer ?
#
loop_
_entity_poly.entity_id
_entity_poly.type
_entity_poly.pdbx_seq_one_letter_code
_entity_poly.pdbx_strand_id
1 'polypeptide(L)'
;MTSGDGSIFEFKTTIDRNEPVETATPPQSKTRSSSCRAKSRPTWEAWCERNSKPVKRPKPCFVSYMTRWKKPGPMTKKEWKNFCSWALLRAGPRETEPPKRQEEPCLAKYLPCAWPKRRLDKDELEEKIKKLATPRKITGKYNGPVKSPAYSPVVSWGEPPHRDPGRPFKPPRVPCCFLNEELEAEFWSQLRFPVRQAALLGQATPRIMNLSKPRIYPIARRPLGPLDVPPPPRKKFTRRGWQLHQLRLIYLSQPVSRSGSEYYLYIGCPCCPCSNKKR
;
A
#
# COMPACT_ATOMS: atom_id res chain seq x y z
N MET A 1 44.13 41.89 -24.66
CA MET A 1 45.08 40.76 -24.72
C MET A 1 45.77 40.66 -23.38
N THR A 2 45.31 39.77 -22.51
CA THR A 2 46.01 39.34 -21.30
C THR A 2 45.62 37.89 -21.07
N SER A 3 46.51 37.01 -21.50
CA SER A 3 46.41 35.56 -21.34
C SER A 3 46.67 35.22 -19.87
N GLY A 4 45.69 34.59 -19.21
CA GLY A 4 45.85 34.08 -17.85
C GLY A 4 46.32 32.63 -17.89
N ASP A 5 47.53 32.40 -17.38
CA ASP A 5 48.17 31.10 -17.31
C ASP A 5 47.41 30.13 -16.38
N GLY A 6 47.00 29.00 -16.95
CA GLY A 6 46.41 27.88 -16.22
C GLY A 6 47.48 27.12 -15.45
N SER A 7 47.60 27.40 -14.15
CA SER A 7 48.36 26.60 -13.21
C SER A 7 47.70 25.23 -13.04
N ILE A 8 48.30 24.21 -13.66
CA ILE A 8 47.96 22.79 -13.46
C ILE A 8 48.56 22.36 -12.13
N PHE A 9 47.70 22.16 -11.13
CA PHE A 9 48.08 21.65 -9.82
C PHE A 9 48.16 20.12 -9.89
N GLU A 10 49.36 19.58 -10.12
CA GLU A 10 49.62 18.14 -10.04
C GLU A 10 49.51 17.65 -8.59
N PHE A 11 48.43 16.94 -8.27
CA PHE A 11 48.31 16.16 -7.04
C PHE A 11 49.14 14.88 -7.16
N LYS A 12 50.41 14.92 -6.74
CA LYS A 12 51.19 13.71 -6.47
C LYS A 12 50.69 13.09 -5.17
N THR A 13 49.93 12.01 -5.30
CA THR A 13 49.56 11.14 -4.18
C THR A 13 50.71 10.17 -3.96
N THR A 14 51.58 10.50 -3.00
CA THR A 14 52.56 9.58 -2.43
C THR A 14 51.79 8.54 -1.62
N ILE A 15 51.66 7.33 -2.19
CA ILE A 15 51.15 6.16 -1.46
C ILE A 15 52.33 5.57 -0.71
N ASP A 16 52.47 5.93 0.56
CA ASP A 16 53.40 5.26 1.48
C ASP A 16 52.96 3.81 1.65
N ARG A 17 53.80 2.90 1.16
CA ARG A 17 53.53 1.47 1.03
C ARG A 17 54.27 0.67 2.09
N ASN A 18 54.27 1.17 3.33
CA ASN A 18 54.87 0.52 4.48
C ASN A 18 53.90 0.55 5.67
N GLU A 19 52.77 -0.15 5.53
CA GLU A 19 52.07 -0.66 6.69
C GLU A 19 52.53 -2.12 6.92
N PRO A 20 52.93 -2.48 8.16
CA PRO A 20 53.25 -3.85 8.48
C PRO A 20 52.01 -4.71 8.22
N VAL A 21 52.21 -5.78 7.46
CA VAL A 21 51.23 -6.84 7.25
C VAL A 21 50.89 -7.41 8.63
N GLU A 22 49.83 -6.86 9.23
CA GLU A 22 49.15 -7.49 10.35
C GLU A 22 48.75 -8.86 9.87
N THR A 23 49.45 -9.84 10.41
CA THR A 23 49.25 -11.25 10.13
C THR A 23 47.84 -11.54 10.57
N ALA A 24 46.92 -11.55 9.61
CA ALA A 24 45.53 -11.89 9.81
C ALA A 24 45.51 -13.29 10.41
N THR A 25 45.39 -13.33 11.74
CA THR A 25 45.08 -14.53 12.50
C THR A 25 43.99 -15.25 11.72
N PRO A 26 44.21 -16.49 11.27
CA PRO A 26 43.19 -17.24 10.55
C PRO A 26 41.94 -17.18 11.43
N PRO A 27 40.73 -16.96 10.85
CA PRO A 27 39.52 -16.96 11.63
C PRO A 27 39.54 -18.28 12.38
N GLN A 28 39.72 -18.21 13.70
CA GLN A 28 39.64 -19.36 14.57
C GLN A 28 38.30 -19.96 14.24
N SER A 29 38.36 -21.02 13.44
CA SER A 29 37.23 -21.84 13.13
C SER A 29 36.79 -22.24 14.52
N LYS A 30 35.65 -21.68 14.94
CA LYS A 30 34.93 -22.17 16.09
C LYS A 30 34.59 -23.59 15.68
N THR A 31 35.54 -24.49 15.91
CA THR A 31 35.33 -25.91 16.09
C THR A 31 34.30 -25.89 17.18
N ARG A 32 33.04 -25.92 16.76
CA ARG A 32 31.93 -26.36 17.58
C ARG A 32 32.33 -27.79 17.87
N SER A 33 33.14 -27.97 18.91
CA SER A 33 33.24 -29.22 19.61
C SER A 33 31.81 -29.47 20.06
N SER A 34 31.05 -30.14 19.19
CA SER A 34 29.87 -30.89 19.54
C SER A 34 30.38 -32.02 20.42
N SER A 35 30.86 -31.66 21.62
CA SER A 35 30.83 -32.57 22.73
C SER A 35 29.34 -32.82 22.93
N CYS A 36 28.88 -33.91 22.35
CA CYS A 36 27.63 -34.57 22.67
C CYS A 36 27.76 -35.11 24.10
N ARG A 37 28.02 -34.23 25.07
CA ARG A 37 27.69 -34.53 26.47
C ARG A 37 26.19 -34.68 26.44
N ALA A 38 25.73 -35.93 26.49
CA ALA A 38 24.33 -36.27 26.68
C ALA A 38 23.87 -35.48 27.91
N LYS A 39 23.17 -34.36 27.68
CA LYS A 39 22.65 -33.54 28.76
C LYS A 39 21.63 -34.44 29.44
N SER A 40 21.92 -34.85 30.67
CA SER A 40 20.95 -35.54 31.52
C SER A 40 19.65 -34.76 31.49
N ARG A 41 18.53 -35.47 31.40
CA ARG A 41 17.21 -34.82 31.40
C ARG A 41 17.15 -33.93 32.65
N PRO A 42 16.85 -32.62 32.51
CA PRO A 42 16.80 -31.74 33.66
C PRO A 42 15.74 -32.24 34.62
N THR A 43 16.08 -32.27 35.90
CA THR A 43 15.14 -32.55 36.98
C THR A 43 13.99 -31.54 36.93
N TRP A 44 12.81 -31.95 37.39
CA TRP A 44 11.59 -31.14 37.35
C TRP A 44 11.79 -29.72 37.92
N GLU A 45 12.49 -29.60 39.04
CA GLU A 45 12.79 -28.31 39.68
C GLU A 45 13.67 -27.41 38.82
N ALA A 46 14.75 -27.96 38.24
CA ALA A 46 15.62 -27.23 37.32
C ALA A 46 14.89 -26.83 36.02
N TRP A 47 13.87 -27.59 35.62
CA TRP A 47 12.97 -27.24 34.53
C TRP A 47 12.03 -26.09 34.94
N CYS A 48 11.45 -26.13 36.14
CA CYS A 48 10.61 -25.06 36.69
C CYS A 48 11.39 -23.75 36.81
N GLU A 49 12.59 -23.75 37.39
CA GLU A 49 13.42 -22.55 37.52
C GLU A 49 13.78 -21.95 36.16
N ARG A 50 14.15 -22.77 35.19
CA ARG A 50 14.52 -22.31 33.83
C ARG A 50 13.35 -21.68 33.10
N ASN A 51 12.13 -22.19 33.30
CA ASN A 51 10.91 -21.68 32.68
C ASN A 51 10.24 -20.53 33.45
N SER A 52 10.51 -20.40 34.75
CA SER A 52 10.00 -19.29 35.58
C SER A 52 10.60 -17.93 35.16
N LYS A 53 11.84 -17.94 34.66
CA LYS A 53 12.53 -16.73 34.21
C LYS A 53 12.16 -16.43 32.75
N PRO A 54 11.73 -15.21 32.41
CA PRO A 54 11.41 -14.86 31.04
C PRO A 54 12.66 -15.02 30.15
N VAL A 55 12.50 -15.70 29.01
CA VAL A 55 13.57 -15.88 28.03
C VAL A 55 14.02 -14.49 27.55
N LYS A 56 15.20 -14.05 27.98
CA LYS A 56 15.83 -12.82 27.50
C LYS A 56 16.23 -13.02 26.05
N ARG A 57 15.34 -12.67 25.13
CA ARG A 57 15.65 -12.60 23.69
C ARG A 57 16.36 -11.26 23.46
N PRO A 58 17.67 -11.21 23.21
CA PRO A 58 18.29 -9.98 22.76
C PRO A 58 17.61 -9.60 21.44
N LYS A 59 16.86 -8.51 21.44
CA LYS A 59 16.34 -7.96 20.18
C LYS A 59 17.57 -7.50 19.39
N PRO A 60 17.70 -7.86 18.11
CA PRO A 60 18.71 -7.23 17.27
C PRO A 60 18.45 -5.73 17.29
N CYS A 61 19.31 -4.99 17.97
CA CYS A 61 19.23 -3.54 18.03
C CYS A 61 19.82 -3.04 16.71
N PHE A 62 18.99 -2.90 15.69
CA PHE A 62 19.41 -2.21 14.48
C PHE A 62 19.66 -0.75 14.84
N VAL A 63 20.90 -0.30 14.72
CA VAL A 63 21.24 1.11 14.82
C VAL A 63 20.53 1.81 13.66
N SER A 64 19.34 2.36 13.93
CA SER A 64 18.60 3.11 12.92
C SER A 64 19.31 4.43 12.70
N TYR A 65 20.09 4.53 11.63
CA TYR A 65 20.60 5.82 11.19
C TYR A 65 19.42 6.75 10.89
N MET A 66 19.40 7.92 11.52
CA MET A 66 18.43 8.97 11.23
C MET A 66 18.59 9.36 9.75
N THR A 67 17.60 9.05 8.93
CA THR A 67 17.59 9.54 7.55
C THR A 67 17.47 11.06 7.56
N ARG A 68 17.99 11.72 6.52
CA ARG A 68 18.00 13.19 6.38
C ARG A 68 16.62 13.82 6.67
N TRP A 69 15.55 13.11 6.32
CA TRP A 69 14.14 13.52 6.48
C TRP A 69 13.51 13.22 7.84
N LYS A 70 14.21 12.47 8.70
CA LYS A 70 13.74 12.11 10.05
C LYS A 70 14.32 13.00 11.15
N LYS A 71 15.22 13.93 10.81
CA LYS A 71 15.75 14.90 11.79
C LYS A 71 14.66 15.92 12.12
N PRO A 72 14.27 16.07 13.39
CA PRO A 72 13.33 17.10 13.79
C PRO A 72 13.97 18.49 13.64
N GLY A 73 13.25 19.43 13.04
CA GLY A 73 13.67 20.83 12.91
C GLY A 73 14.17 21.23 11.52
N PRO A 74 14.40 22.54 11.29
CA PRO A 74 14.93 23.03 10.03
C PRO A 74 16.36 22.52 9.80
N MET A 75 16.71 22.19 8.55
CA MET A 75 18.06 21.75 8.20
C MET A 75 19.09 22.81 8.55
N THR A 76 20.26 22.40 9.06
CA THR A 76 21.36 23.32 9.34
C THR A 76 21.93 23.90 8.04
N LYS A 77 22.59 25.07 8.10
CA LYS A 77 23.18 25.73 6.91
C LYS A 77 24.12 24.83 6.11
N LYS A 78 24.86 23.92 6.78
CA LYS A 78 25.74 22.93 6.13
C LYS A 78 24.93 21.86 5.37
N GLU A 79 23.84 21.39 5.97
CA GLU A 79 22.95 20.42 5.34
C GLU A 79 22.21 21.02 4.15
N TRP A 80 21.83 22.31 4.22
CA TRP A 80 21.29 23.06 3.09
C TRP A 80 22.26 23.13 1.92
N LYS A 81 23.55 23.44 2.16
CA LYS A 81 24.57 23.41 1.09
C LYS A 81 24.68 22.03 0.44
N ASN A 82 24.67 20.97 1.23
CA ASN A 82 24.72 19.59 0.74
C ASN A 82 23.43 19.16 0.01
N PHE A 83 22.29 19.74 0.38
CA PHE A 83 21.03 19.53 -0.31
C PHE A 83 20.99 20.25 -1.65
N CYS A 84 21.41 21.52 -1.68
CA CYS A 84 21.50 22.30 -2.91
C CYS A 84 22.48 21.65 -3.91
N SER A 85 23.65 21.19 -3.47
CA SER A 85 24.59 20.47 -4.35
C SER A 85 23.99 19.16 -4.88
N TRP A 86 23.29 18.41 -4.04
CA TRP A 86 22.59 17.20 -4.46
C TRP A 86 21.46 17.51 -5.47
N ALA A 87 20.68 18.57 -5.22
CA ALA A 87 19.56 18.97 -6.07
C ALA A 87 20.04 19.45 -7.43
N LEU A 88 21.13 20.23 -7.49
CA LEU A 88 21.75 20.66 -8.75
C LEU A 88 22.18 19.45 -9.60
N LEU A 89 22.71 18.40 -8.98
CA LEU A 89 23.17 17.20 -9.68
C LEU A 89 22.03 16.25 -10.11
N ARG A 90 20.92 16.18 -9.35
CA ARG A 90 19.90 15.13 -9.54
C ARG A 90 18.50 15.62 -9.88
N ALA A 91 18.17 16.83 -9.50
CA ALA A 91 16.85 17.43 -9.74
C ALA A 91 16.81 18.25 -11.03
N GLY A 92 17.96 18.47 -11.69
CA GLY A 92 18.00 19.02 -13.04
C GLY A 92 17.31 18.08 -14.05
N PRO A 93 16.78 18.62 -15.17
CA PRO A 93 16.33 17.80 -16.28
C PRO A 93 17.46 16.85 -16.69
N ARG A 94 17.19 15.54 -16.67
CA ARG A 94 18.17 14.57 -17.16
C ARG A 94 18.41 14.88 -18.62
N GLU A 95 19.64 15.22 -18.98
CA GLU A 95 20.05 15.32 -20.36
C GLU A 95 19.72 14.00 -21.05
N THR A 96 18.90 14.06 -22.10
CA THR A 96 18.53 12.89 -22.87
C THR A 96 19.82 12.29 -23.42
N GLU A 97 20.18 11.10 -22.95
CA GLU A 97 21.34 10.38 -23.48
C GLU A 97 21.21 10.34 -25.01
N PRO A 98 22.29 10.69 -25.75
CA PRO A 98 22.25 10.60 -27.19
C PRO A 98 21.83 9.17 -27.59
N PRO A 99 21.06 9.01 -28.66
CA PRO A 99 20.58 7.70 -29.07
C PRO A 99 21.75 6.73 -29.12
N LYS A 100 21.65 5.62 -28.37
CA LYS A 100 22.68 4.58 -28.34
C LYS A 100 23.06 4.25 -29.77
N ARG A 101 24.36 4.31 -30.08
CA ARG A 101 24.87 3.94 -31.40
C ARG A 101 24.31 2.55 -31.72
N GLN A 102 23.60 2.45 -32.85
CA GLN A 102 23.06 1.17 -33.28
C GLN A 102 24.26 0.22 -33.44
N GLU A 103 24.23 -0.93 -32.77
CA GLU A 103 25.27 -1.94 -32.92
C GLU A 103 25.36 -2.30 -34.40
N GLU A 104 26.57 -2.25 -34.94
CA GLU A 104 26.80 -2.64 -36.32
C GLU A 104 26.37 -4.10 -36.49
N PRO A 105 25.64 -4.43 -37.59
CA PRO A 105 25.25 -5.79 -37.84
C PRO A 105 26.50 -6.68 -37.85
N CYS A 106 26.37 -7.87 -37.27
CA CYS A 106 27.45 -8.84 -37.20
C CYS A 106 28.07 -9.07 -38.59
N LEU A 107 29.41 -9.12 -38.67
CA LEU A 107 30.13 -9.34 -39.94
C LEU A 107 29.69 -10.64 -40.64
N ALA A 108 29.33 -11.66 -39.85
CA ALA A 108 28.88 -12.95 -40.34
C ALA A 108 27.40 -12.93 -40.76
N LYS A 109 27.15 -12.97 -42.08
CA LYS A 109 25.83 -12.92 -42.73
C LYS A 109 24.84 -14.03 -42.30
N TYR A 110 25.34 -15.15 -41.78
CA TYR A 110 24.50 -16.27 -41.33
C TYR A 110 23.92 -16.06 -39.92
N LEU A 111 24.42 -15.09 -39.16
CA LEU A 111 23.91 -14.79 -37.83
C LEU A 111 22.61 -13.98 -37.92
N PRO A 112 21.61 -14.22 -37.05
CA PRO A 112 20.33 -13.50 -37.06
C PRO A 112 20.45 -11.96 -36.95
N CYS A 113 21.54 -11.48 -36.34
CA CYS A 113 21.87 -10.05 -36.21
C CYS A 113 22.36 -9.39 -37.50
N ALA A 114 22.90 -10.18 -38.45
CA ALA A 114 23.39 -9.70 -39.73
C ALA A 114 22.29 -9.68 -40.81
N TRP A 115 21.14 -10.28 -40.52
CA TRP A 115 20.03 -10.28 -41.46
C TRP A 115 19.49 -8.86 -41.62
N PRO A 116 19.43 -8.34 -42.86
CA PRO A 116 18.88 -7.01 -43.09
C PRO A 116 17.43 -7.01 -42.62
N LYS A 117 17.13 -6.17 -41.62
CA LYS A 117 15.75 -5.95 -41.20
C LYS A 117 14.98 -5.47 -42.42
N ARG A 118 13.96 -6.23 -42.82
CA ARG A 118 13.11 -5.90 -43.97
C ARG A 118 12.53 -4.51 -43.73
N ARG A 119 13.01 -3.51 -44.48
CA ARG A 119 12.38 -2.19 -44.53
C ARG A 119 11.09 -2.38 -45.30
N LEU A 120 9.97 -2.18 -44.62
CA LEU A 120 8.66 -2.20 -45.29
C LEU A 120 8.54 -0.89 -46.05
N ASP A 121 8.01 -0.97 -47.27
CA ASP A 121 7.62 0.23 -48.01
C ASP A 121 6.56 1.00 -47.21
N LYS A 122 6.52 2.33 -47.41
CA LYS A 122 5.60 3.20 -46.65
C LYS A 122 4.14 2.74 -46.81
N ASP A 123 3.80 2.33 -48.03
CA ASP A 123 2.45 1.86 -48.37
C ASP A 123 2.15 0.51 -47.68
N GLU A 124 3.08 -0.44 -47.69
CA GLU A 124 2.93 -1.71 -46.96
C GLU A 124 2.80 -1.51 -45.44
N LEU A 125 3.52 -0.52 -44.89
CA LEU A 125 3.44 -0.18 -43.48
C LEU A 125 2.05 0.38 -43.13
N GLU A 126 1.54 1.29 -43.96
CA GLU A 126 0.19 1.86 -43.79
C GLU A 126 -0.89 0.79 -43.88
N GLU A 127 -0.79 -0.14 -44.83
CA GLU A 127 -1.71 -1.27 -44.96
C GLU A 127 -1.69 -2.17 -43.73
N LYS A 128 -0.50 -2.49 -43.20
CA LYS A 128 -0.37 -3.25 -41.95
C LYS A 128 -0.93 -2.51 -40.75
N ILE A 129 -0.72 -1.20 -40.66
CA ILE A 129 -1.31 -0.36 -39.61
C ILE A 129 -2.83 -0.39 -39.71
N LYS A 130 -3.40 -0.22 -40.91
CA LYS A 130 -4.86 -0.32 -41.14
C LYS A 130 -5.41 -1.70 -40.78
N LYS A 131 -4.67 -2.76 -41.10
CA LYS A 131 -5.02 -4.15 -40.76
C LYS A 131 -4.91 -4.47 -39.27
N LEU A 132 -3.98 -3.83 -38.54
CA LEU A 132 -3.86 -3.93 -37.09
C LEU A 132 -4.91 -3.09 -36.35
N ALA A 133 -5.29 -1.94 -36.94
CA ALA A 133 -6.32 -1.07 -36.41
C ALA A 133 -7.72 -1.70 -36.49
N THR A 134 -7.96 -2.55 -37.50
CA THR A 134 -9.21 -3.28 -37.61
C THR A 134 -9.19 -4.54 -36.73
N PRO A 135 -10.17 -4.72 -35.81
CA PRO A 135 -10.21 -5.90 -34.96
C PRO A 135 -10.46 -7.16 -35.80
N ARG A 136 -9.65 -8.22 -35.58
CA ARG A 136 -9.74 -9.49 -36.33
C ARG A 136 -11.13 -10.17 -36.27
N LYS A 137 -11.90 -9.90 -35.22
CA LYS A 137 -13.29 -10.34 -35.05
C LYS A 137 -14.13 -9.12 -34.70
N ILE A 138 -14.95 -8.67 -35.64
CA ILE A 138 -15.93 -7.59 -35.41
C ILE A 138 -17.04 -8.19 -34.55
N THR A 139 -16.91 -8.05 -33.24
CA THR A 139 -18.00 -8.38 -32.32
C THR A 139 -18.98 -7.21 -32.31
N GLY A 140 -20.29 -7.47 -32.38
CA GLY A 140 -21.34 -6.44 -32.36
C GLY A 140 -21.32 -5.54 -31.11
N LYS A 141 -20.46 -5.85 -30.13
CA LYS A 141 -20.15 -5.04 -28.95
C LYS A 141 -19.71 -3.61 -29.29
N TYR A 142 -19.03 -3.39 -30.41
CA TYR A 142 -18.44 -2.08 -30.76
C TYR A 142 -19.21 -1.29 -31.82
N ASN A 143 -20.27 -1.86 -32.43
CA ASN A 143 -21.09 -1.19 -33.44
C ASN A 143 -22.28 -0.41 -32.85
N GLY A 144 -22.38 -0.32 -31.53
CA GLY A 144 -23.45 0.42 -30.86
C GLY A 144 -23.19 1.93 -30.85
N PRO A 145 -24.23 2.78 -30.96
CA PRO A 145 -24.06 4.21 -30.72
C PRO A 145 -23.47 4.42 -29.32
N VAL A 146 -22.53 5.37 -29.18
CA VAL A 146 -21.91 5.73 -27.91
C VAL A 146 -22.99 6.28 -26.99
N LYS A 147 -23.50 5.45 -26.08
CA LYS A 147 -24.49 5.85 -25.09
C LYS A 147 -23.81 6.78 -24.07
N SER A 148 -24.47 7.87 -23.70
CA SER A 148 -24.00 8.76 -22.65
C SER A 148 -23.86 7.97 -21.32
N PRO A 149 -22.72 8.08 -20.61
CA PRO A 149 -22.46 7.24 -19.45
C PRO A 149 -23.27 7.71 -18.23
N ALA A 150 -23.79 6.75 -17.46
CA ALA A 150 -24.46 6.99 -16.18
C ALA A 150 -23.56 6.58 -14.99
N TYR A 151 -23.70 7.27 -13.87
CA TYR A 151 -22.99 6.98 -12.62
C TYR A 151 -23.76 5.97 -11.75
N SER A 152 -23.02 5.03 -11.15
CA SER A 152 -23.52 4.15 -10.09
C SER A 152 -23.26 4.81 -8.73
N PRO A 153 -24.27 4.97 -7.86
CA PRO A 153 -24.03 5.40 -6.50
C PRO A 153 -23.24 4.31 -5.77
N VAL A 154 -22.01 4.65 -5.42
CA VAL A 154 -21.13 3.79 -4.62
C VAL A 154 -21.51 4.03 -3.15
N VAL A 155 -21.95 2.97 -2.46
CA VAL A 155 -22.42 3.04 -1.06
C VAL A 155 -21.25 3.22 -0.07
N SER A 156 -20.00 3.08 -0.54
CA SER A 156 -18.79 3.41 0.25
C SER A 156 -18.64 4.92 0.39
N TRP A 157 -18.63 5.40 1.63
CA TRP A 157 -18.30 6.78 1.95
C TRP A 157 -16.85 7.10 1.52
N GLY A 158 -16.69 8.06 0.62
CA GLY A 158 -15.38 8.57 0.18
C GLY A 158 -14.85 8.03 -1.15
N GLU A 159 -15.53 7.10 -1.81
CA GLU A 159 -15.17 6.66 -3.16
C GLU A 159 -15.97 7.43 -4.23
N PRO A 160 -15.32 7.91 -5.31
CA PRO A 160 -16.04 8.55 -6.40
C PRO A 160 -16.96 7.54 -7.10
N PRO A 161 -18.16 7.97 -7.55
CA PRO A 161 -19.11 7.08 -8.18
C PRO A 161 -18.54 6.44 -9.46
N HIS A 162 -18.74 5.13 -9.63
CA HIS A 162 -18.19 4.37 -10.74
C HIS A 162 -19.10 4.42 -11.97
N ARG A 163 -18.54 4.46 -13.19
CA ARG A 163 -19.30 4.43 -14.45
C ARG A 163 -19.99 3.06 -14.61
N ASP A 164 -21.32 3.03 -14.76
CA ASP A 164 -22.06 1.80 -15.03
C ASP A 164 -22.74 1.88 -16.42
N PRO A 165 -22.24 1.11 -17.42
CA PRO A 165 -22.71 1.19 -18.81
C PRO A 165 -24.14 0.67 -19.05
N GLY A 166 -24.80 0.09 -18.04
CA GLY A 166 -26.09 -0.58 -18.18
C GLY A 166 -27.31 0.19 -17.67
N ARG A 167 -27.26 1.52 -17.47
CA ARG A 167 -28.40 2.29 -16.89
C ARG A 167 -28.80 3.46 -17.80
N PRO A 168 -29.82 3.32 -18.67
CA PRO A 168 -30.38 4.43 -19.44
C PRO A 168 -31.33 5.24 -18.53
N PHE A 169 -30.77 6.03 -17.62
CA PHE A 169 -31.57 6.84 -16.71
C PHE A 169 -31.06 8.28 -16.73
N LYS A 170 -31.92 9.22 -17.14
CA LYS A 170 -31.67 10.64 -16.92
C LYS A 170 -31.74 10.85 -15.40
N PRO A 171 -30.68 11.38 -14.76
CA PRO A 171 -30.72 11.61 -13.32
C PRO A 171 -31.89 12.54 -12.99
N PRO A 172 -32.65 12.27 -11.92
CA PRO A 172 -33.71 13.17 -11.48
C PRO A 172 -33.08 14.51 -11.13
N ARG A 173 -33.77 15.59 -11.47
CA ARG A 173 -33.36 16.92 -11.02
C ARG A 173 -33.70 17.02 -9.54
N VAL A 174 -32.69 16.83 -8.70
CA VAL A 174 -32.81 17.00 -7.25
C VAL A 174 -32.70 18.49 -6.93
N PRO A 175 -33.59 19.07 -6.11
CA PRO A 175 -33.44 20.43 -5.60
C PRO A 175 -32.10 20.58 -4.84
N CYS A 176 -31.51 21.77 -4.86
CA CYS A 176 -30.26 22.02 -4.13
C CYS A 176 -30.45 21.82 -2.60
N CYS A 177 -31.63 22.17 -2.09
CA CYS A 177 -32.02 22.05 -0.69
C CYS A 177 -33.49 21.63 -0.62
N PHE A 178 -33.84 20.76 0.33
CA PHE A 178 -35.23 20.55 0.72
C PHE A 178 -35.58 21.48 1.88
N LEU A 179 -36.82 21.96 1.90
CA LEU A 179 -37.31 22.83 2.99
C LEU A 179 -37.45 22.05 4.31
N ASN A 180 -37.94 20.81 4.23
CA ASN A 180 -38.18 19.91 5.35
C ASN A 180 -37.66 18.50 5.03
N GLU A 181 -37.28 17.73 6.06
CA GLU A 181 -36.85 16.33 5.93
C GLU A 181 -37.97 15.42 5.38
N GLU A 182 -39.23 15.75 5.67
CA GLU A 182 -40.39 15.02 5.15
C GLU A 182 -40.50 15.11 3.63
N LEU A 183 -40.22 16.29 3.06
CA LEU A 183 -40.23 16.51 1.61
C LEU A 183 -39.06 15.82 0.92
N GLU A 184 -37.91 15.74 1.61
CA GLU A 184 -36.78 14.95 1.14
C GLU A 184 -37.13 13.46 1.13
N ALA A 185 -37.70 12.94 2.22
CA ALA A 185 -38.11 11.54 2.32
C ALA A 185 -39.17 11.18 1.26
N GLU A 186 -40.16 12.05 1.05
CA GLU A 186 -41.21 11.86 0.05
C GLU A 186 -40.61 11.87 -1.37
N PHE A 187 -39.74 12.84 -1.68
CA PHE A 187 -39.03 12.90 -2.97
C PHE A 187 -38.24 11.63 -3.26
N TRP A 188 -37.47 11.13 -2.28
CA TRP A 188 -36.70 9.88 -2.45
C TRP A 188 -37.60 8.64 -2.53
N SER A 189 -38.75 8.64 -1.86
CA SER A 189 -39.72 7.54 -1.91
C SER A 189 -40.43 7.44 -3.26
N GLN A 190 -40.69 8.59 -3.90
CA GLN A 190 -41.40 8.68 -5.17
C GLN A 190 -40.49 8.32 -6.35
N LEU A 191 -39.17 8.45 -6.19
CA LEU A 191 -38.17 8.05 -7.18
C LEU A 191 -38.10 6.52 -7.32
N ARG A 192 -39.00 5.98 -8.17
CA ARG A 192 -38.94 4.58 -8.59
C ARG A 192 -37.85 4.40 -9.64
N PHE A 193 -36.77 3.75 -9.24
CA PHE A 193 -35.77 3.29 -10.19
C PHE A 193 -36.29 2.06 -10.94
N PRO A 194 -36.32 2.04 -12.29
CA PRO A 194 -36.66 0.82 -13.03
C PRO A 194 -35.67 -0.28 -12.64
N VAL A 195 -36.20 -1.37 -12.07
CA VAL A 195 -35.40 -2.53 -11.68
C VAL A 195 -34.93 -3.23 -12.95
N ARG A 196 -33.63 -3.57 -13.04
CA ARG A 196 -33.10 -4.33 -14.19
C ARG A 196 -33.88 -5.64 -14.31
N GLN A 197 -34.24 -6.06 -15.52
CA GLN A 197 -34.84 -7.39 -15.73
C GLN A 197 -33.94 -8.51 -15.18
N ALA A 198 -32.62 -8.36 -15.28
CA ALA A 198 -31.66 -9.28 -14.67
C ALA A 198 -31.68 -9.27 -13.13
N ALA A 199 -32.10 -8.18 -12.49
CA ALA A 199 -32.32 -8.12 -11.04
C ALA A 199 -33.68 -8.72 -10.66
N LEU A 200 -34.71 -8.58 -11.51
CA LEU A 200 -36.00 -9.28 -11.35
C LEU A 200 -35.83 -10.80 -11.49
N LEU A 201 -34.99 -11.25 -12.42
CA LEU A 201 -34.61 -12.65 -12.62
C LEU A 201 -33.42 -13.08 -11.76
N GLY A 202 -32.90 -12.18 -10.93
CA GLY A 202 -31.67 -12.38 -10.16
C GLY A 202 -31.93 -13.34 -9.01
N GLN A 203 -31.54 -14.60 -9.17
CA GLN A 203 -31.53 -15.52 -8.05
C GLN A 203 -30.39 -15.16 -7.09
N ALA A 204 -30.68 -15.22 -5.79
CA ALA A 204 -29.66 -15.00 -4.78
C ALA A 204 -28.51 -16.01 -4.97
N THR A 205 -27.27 -15.52 -5.00
CA THR A 205 -26.11 -16.41 -5.14
C THR A 205 -26.10 -17.42 -3.98
N PRO A 206 -25.60 -18.65 -4.19
CA PRO A 206 -25.56 -19.67 -3.14
C PRO A 206 -24.81 -19.19 -1.90
N ARG A 207 -23.83 -18.29 -2.06
CA ARG A 207 -23.13 -17.64 -0.95
C ARG A 207 -24.07 -16.78 -0.10
N ILE A 208 -24.91 -15.94 -0.72
CA ILE A 208 -25.90 -15.12 -0.02
C ILE A 208 -26.93 -16.01 0.67
N MET A 209 -27.41 -17.05 -0.01
CA MET A 209 -28.31 -18.04 0.60
C MET A 209 -27.66 -18.77 1.79
N ASN A 210 -26.35 -19.02 1.73
CA ASN A 210 -25.64 -19.63 2.85
C ASN A 210 -25.38 -18.64 4.01
N LEU A 211 -25.24 -17.35 3.71
CA LEU A 211 -25.13 -16.30 4.72
C LEU A 211 -26.46 -16.00 5.40
N SER A 212 -27.58 -16.12 4.67
CA SER A 212 -28.92 -15.92 5.22
C SER A 212 -29.42 -17.10 6.05
N LYS A 213 -28.85 -18.30 5.87
CA LYS A 213 -29.12 -19.42 6.78
C LYS A 213 -28.71 -19.02 8.19
N PRO A 214 -29.60 -19.18 9.19
CA PRO A 214 -29.23 -18.94 10.57
C PRO A 214 -28.01 -19.78 10.89
N ARG A 215 -26.97 -19.17 11.47
CA ARG A 215 -25.79 -19.90 11.90
C ARG A 215 -26.23 -20.84 13.02
N ILE A 216 -26.38 -22.12 12.68
CA ILE A 216 -26.60 -23.17 13.66
C ILE A 216 -25.27 -23.37 14.37
N TYR A 217 -25.08 -22.62 15.45
CA TYR A 217 -24.05 -22.97 16.41
C TYR A 217 -24.54 -24.24 17.11
N PRO A 218 -23.73 -25.31 17.20
CA PRO A 218 -24.07 -26.39 18.09
C PRO A 218 -24.30 -25.76 19.46
N ILE A 219 -25.46 -26.03 20.07
CA ILE A 219 -25.71 -25.66 21.47
C ILE A 219 -24.54 -26.28 22.22
N ALA A 220 -23.63 -25.42 22.70
CA ALA A 220 -22.46 -25.90 23.40
C ALA A 220 -22.98 -26.72 24.57
N ARG A 221 -22.78 -28.05 24.52
CA ARG A 221 -22.91 -28.90 25.69
C ARG A 221 -21.83 -28.43 26.64
N ARG A 222 -22.09 -27.35 27.39
CA ARG A 222 -21.19 -26.91 28.44
C ARG A 222 -21.09 -28.10 29.39
N PRO A 223 -19.89 -28.67 29.60
CA PRO A 223 -19.76 -29.65 30.67
C PRO A 223 -20.21 -28.95 31.95
N LEU A 224 -21.18 -29.51 32.66
CA LEU A 224 -21.69 -28.98 33.93
C LEU A 224 -20.67 -29.15 35.08
N GLY A 225 -19.38 -29.36 34.76
CA GLY A 225 -18.32 -29.65 35.72
C GLY A 225 -17.02 -28.89 35.43
N PRO A 226 -16.10 -28.84 36.40
CA PRO A 226 -14.76 -28.27 36.22
C PRO A 226 -14.09 -28.91 35.01
N LEU A 227 -13.57 -28.11 34.08
CA LEU A 227 -12.86 -28.67 32.93
C LEU A 227 -11.55 -29.33 33.42
N ASP A 228 -11.44 -30.65 33.26
CA ASP A 228 -10.19 -31.41 33.42
C ASP A 228 -9.12 -31.01 32.39
N VAL A 229 -9.52 -30.25 31.36
CA VAL A 229 -8.59 -29.70 30.38
C VAL A 229 -7.95 -28.45 30.98
N PRO A 230 -6.61 -28.42 31.15
CA PRO A 230 -5.94 -27.23 31.63
C PRO A 230 -6.26 -26.07 30.69
N PRO A 231 -6.59 -24.88 31.23
CA PRO A 231 -7.00 -23.76 30.40
C PRO A 231 -5.91 -23.46 29.37
N PRO A 232 -6.28 -23.09 28.14
CA PRO A 232 -5.30 -22.80 27.10
C PRO A 232 -4.30 -21.77 27.64
N PRO A 233 -3.01 -21.93 27.31
CA PRO A 233 -1.96 -21.10 27.88
C PRO A 233 -2.30 -19.63 27.61
N ARG A 234 -2.49 -18.88 28.71
CA ARG A 234 -2.93 -17.48 28.64
C ARG A 234 -1.92 -16.69 27.82
N LYS A 235 -2.35 -16.27 26.62
CA LYS A 235 -1.54 -15.43 25.75
C LYS A 235 -1.45 -14.05 26.38
N LYS A 236 -0.25 -13.64 26.80
CA LYS A 236 -0.01 -12.26 27.25
C LYS A 236 -0.42 -11.31 26.13
N PHE A 237 -1.09 -10.22 26.47
CA PHE A 237 -1.44 -9.19 25.48
C PHE A 237 -0.16 -8.70 24.77
N THR A 238 -0.25 -8.49 23.46
CA THR A 238 0.77 -7.73 22.74
C THR A 238 0.75 -6.28 23.23
N ARG A 239 1.82 -5.50 23.04
CA ARG A 239 1.85 -4.08 23.46
C ARG A 239 0.64 -3.28 22.94
N ARG A 240 0.25 -3.50 21.68
CA ARG A 240 -0.94 -2.89 21.07
C ARG A 240 -2.24 -3.41 21.68
N GLY A 241 -2.31 -4.72 21.96
CA GLY A 241 -3.44 -5.32 22.66
C GLY A 241 -3.62 -4.76 24.08
N TRP A 242 -2.52 -4.49 24.78
CA TRP A 242 -2.55 -3.86 26.11
C TRP A 242 -3.04 -2.41 26.05
N GLN A 243 -2.56 -1.61 25.09
CA GLN A 243 -3.04 -0.24 24.90
C GLN A 243 -4.54 -0.18 24.59
N LEU A 244 -5.03 -1.06 23.72
CA LEU A 244 -6.47 -1.16 23.42
C LEU A 244 -7.28 -1.62 24.64
N HIS A 245 -6.73 -2.54 25.43
CA HIS A 245 -7.36 -2.98 26.68
C HIS A 245 -7.45 -1.84 27.70
N GLN A 246 -6.40 -1.04 27.85
CA GLN A 246 -6.41 0.15 28.71
C GLN A 246 -7.44 1.19 28.23
N LEU A 247 -7.49 1.50 26.93
CA LEU A 247 -8.52 2.39 26.36
C LEU A 247 -9.94 1.88 26.62
N ARG A 248 -10.15 0.57 26.51
CA ARG A 248 -11.44 -0.05 26.83
C ARG A 248 -11.80 0.07 28.31
N LEU A 249 -10.84 -0.13 29.21
CA LEU A 249 -11.08 0.06 30.65
C LEU A 249 -11.42 1.51 30.97
N ILE A 250 -10.69 2.47 30.38
CA ILE A 250 -10.98 3.90 30.52
C ILE A 250 -12.41 4.19 30.01
N TYR A 251 -12.76 3.70 28.83
CA TYR A 251 -14.11 3.86 28.26
C TYR A 251 -15.21 3.27 29.16
N LEU A 252 -15.01 2.08 29.71
CA LEU A 252 -15.98 1.42 30.60
C LEU A 252 -16.06 2.08 31.99
N SER A 253 -14.98 2.72 32.43
CA SER A 253 -14.95 3.44 33.71
C SER A 253 -15.61 4.82 33.65
N GLN A 254 -15.90 5.33 32.45
CA GLN A 254 -16.67 6.57 32.31
C GLN A 254 -18.14 6.31 32.65
N PRO A 255 -18.81 7.19 33.42
CA PRO A 255 -20.22 7.03 33.75
C PRO A 255 -21.08 7.05 32.47
N VAL A 256 -22.10 6.18 32.43
CA VAL A 256 -22.99 5.98 31.27
C VAL A 256 -23.86 7.21 30.97
N SER A 257 -23.93 8.17 31.89
CA SER A 257 -24.60 9.47 31.70
C SER A 257 -23.78 10.39 30.79
N ARG A 258 -23.70 10.06 29.50
CA ARG A 258 -23.23 11.00 28.48
C ARG A 258 -24.33 12.03 28.25
N SER A 259 -24.12 13.28 28.65
CA SER A 259 -25.00 14.37 28.21
C SER A 259 -24.87 14.48 26.69
N GLY A 260 -26.00 14.56 25.97
CA GLY A 260 -26.04 14.61 24.49
C GLY A 260 -25.18 15.72 23.86
N SER A 261 -24.71 16.70 24.65
CA SER A 261 -23.80 17.77 24.25
C SER A 261 -22.39 17.31 23.86
N GLU A 262 -21.87 16.20 24.38
CA GLU A 262 -20.49 15.75 24.07
C GLU A 262 -20.37 15.09 22.68
N TYR A 263 -21.49 14.62 22.11
CA TYR A 263 -21.51 13.99 20.79
C TYR A 263 -21.22 14.97 19.64
N TYR A 264 -21.50 16.26 19.84
CA TYR A 264 -21.30 17.30 18.83
C TYR A 264 -19.85 17.83 18.76
N LEU A 265 -19.04 17.61 19.80
CA LEU A 265 -17.67 18.12 19.85
C LEU A 265 -16.66 17.30 19.04
N TYR A 266 -16.97 16.03 18.72
CA TYR A 266 -16.07 15.14 17.98
C TYR A 266 -16.47 14.93 16.51
N ILE A 267 -17.61 15.47 16.07
CA ILE A 267 -18.07 15.44 14.68
C ILE A 267 -18.24 16.88 14.20
N GLY A 268 -17.14 17.62 14.14
CA GLY A 268 -17.09 18.85 13.36
C GLY A 268 -17.21 18.48 11.88
N CYS A 269 -18.40 18.62 11.28
CA CYS A 269 -18.58 18.58 9.84
C CYS A 269 -17.78 19.75 9.22
N PRO A 270 -16.72 19.49 8.45
CA PRO A 270 -15.98 20.53 7.72
C PRO A 270 -16.74 21.03 6.48
N CYS A 271 -17.99 20.60 6.31
CA CYS A 271 -18.76 20.67 5.08
C CYS A 271 -19.69 21.89 4.96
N CYS A 272 -19.79 22.74 5.98
CA CYS A 272 -20.59 23.97 5.92
C CYS A 272 -19.73 25.24 5.85
N PRO A 273 -19.24 25.64 4.66
CA PRO A 273 -18.89 27.03 4.39
C PRO A 273 -20.14 27.77 3.90
N CYS A 274 -21.20 27.83 4.70
CA CYS A 274 -22.44 28.54 4.36
C CYS A 274 -22.77 29.62 5.40
N SER A 275 -21.80 30.47 5.74
CA SER A 275 -22.07 31.71 6.46
C SER A 275 -20.93 32.70 6.25
N ASN A 276 -20.89 33.32 5.06
CA ASN A 276 -20.47 34.71 4.84
C ASN A 276 -20.15 34.94 3.36
N LYS A 277 -21.19 35.23 2.57
CA LYS A 277 -21.05 36.20 1.49
C LYS A 277 -22.10 37.27 1.73
N LYS A 278 -21.64 38.34 2.37
CA LYS A 278 -22.33 39.63 2.43
C LYS A 278 -22.16 40.31 1.06
N ARG A 279 -23.29 40.76 0.52
CA ARG A 279 -23.49 41.72 -0.58
C ARG A 279 -23.01 41.30 -1.96
#